data_AF-A0A7V9HEV5-F1
#
_entry.id   AF-A0A7V9HEV5-F1
#
_cell.length_a   1.000
_cell.length_b   1.000
_cell.length_c   1.000
_cell.angle_alpha   90.00
_cell.angle_beta   90.00
_cell.angle_gamma   90.00
#
_symmetry.space_group_name_H-M   'P 1'
#
loop_
_entity.id
_entity.type
_entity.pdbx_description
1 polymer ?
#
loop_
_entity_poly.entity_id
_entity_poly.type
_entity_poly.pdbx_seq_one_letter_code
_entity_poly.pdbx_strand_id
1 'polypeptide(L)'
;MDTFPDLGSLSDQELKDLIGQLTDEEQEVSYRRRILHGKIDILRAELVNRLRKKHEGGEDVISGADVQRLTDILAGRAQSTTEEA
;
A
#
# COMPACT_ATOMS: atom_id res chain seq x y z
N MET A 1 -20.07 -5.92 -19.38
CA MET A 1 -19.43 -7.06 -18.70
C MET A 1 -20.19 -7.20 -17.40
N ASP A 2 -20.94 -8.28 -17.25
CA ASP A 2 -21.70 -8.52 -16.02
C ASP A 2 -20.72 -8.68 -14.86
N THR A 3 -20.93 -7.89 -13.81
CA THR A 3 -20.04 -7.78 -12.64
C THR A 3 -20.01 -9.06 -11.80
N PHE A 4 -20.96 -9.97 -12.00
CA PHE A 4 -21.08 -11.23 -11.26
C PHE A 4 -21.36 -12.40 -12.19
N PRO A 5 -20.69 -13.56 -11.99
CA PRO A 5 -20.97 -14.77 -12.73
C PRO A 5 -22.38 -15.32 -12.43
N ASP A 6 -23.03 -15.94 -13.41
CA ASP A 6 -24.32 -16.62 -13.23
C ASP A 6 -24.13 -17.97 -12.53
N LEU A 7 -24.10 -17.91 -11.20
CA LEU A 7 -23.89 -19.07 -10.34
C LEU A 7 -25.03 -20.11 -10.43
N GLY A 8 -26.23 -19.70 -10.85
CA GLY A 8 -27.39 -20.59 -10.96
C GLY A 8 -27.30 -21.58 -12.12
N SER A 9 -26.38 -21.34 -13.06
CA SER A 9 -26.11 -22.20 -14.21
C SER A 9 -25.07 -23.30 -13.93
N LEU A 10 -24.36 -23.23 -12.80
CA LEU A 10 -23.30 -24.16 -12.43
C LEU A 10 -23.85 -25.35 -11.63
N SER A 11 -23.30 -26.53 -11.88
CA SER A 11 -23.51 -27.70 -11.02
C SER A 11 -22.80 -27.56 -9.67
N ASP A 12 -23.20 -28.37 -8.70
CA ASP A 12 -22.54 -28.44 -7.38
C ASP A 12 -21.03 -28.72 -7.47
N GLN A 13 -20.60 -29.50 -8.46
CA GLN A 13 -19.19 -29.81 -8.65
C GLN A 13 -18.43 -28.59 -9.19
N GLU A 14 -18.98 -27.94 -10.22
CA GLU A 14 -18.39 -26.72 -10.78
C GLU A 14 -18.33 -25.58 -9.74
N LEU A 15 -19.34 -25.47 -8.88
CA LEU A 15 -19.31 -24.52 -7.76
C LEU A 15 -18.19 -24.82 -6.77
N LYS A 16 -17.99 -26.08 -6.38
CA LYS A 16 -16.90 -26.48 -5.47
C LYS A 16 -15.53 -26.19 -6.09
N ASP A 17 -15.37 -26.48 -7.38
CA ASP A 17 -14.13 -26.24 -8.09
C ASP A 17 -13.83 -24.73 -8.20
N LEU A 18 -14.85 -23.93 -8.50
CA LEU A 18 -14.74 -22.46 -8.54
C LEU A 18 -14.39 -21.88 -7.16
N ILE A 19 -15.01 -22.38 -6.08
CA ILE A 19 -14.66 -21.98 -4.71
C ILE A 19 -13.20 -22.31 -4.41
N GLY A 20 -12.73 -23.50 -4.79
CA GLY A 20 -11.34 -23.90 -4.61
C GLY A 20 -10.38 -22.95 -5.32
N GLN A 21 -10.62 -22.69 -6.60
CA GLN A 21 -9.81 -21.77 -7.41
C GLN A 21 -9.75 -20.37 -6.79
N LEU A 22 -10.91 -19.77 -6.46
CA LEU A 22 -10.96 -18.44 -5.88
C LEU A 22 -10.32 -18.38 -4.49
N THR A 23 -10.40 -19.46 -3.72
CA THR A 23 -9.74 -19.55 -2.41
C THR A 23 -8.22 -19.56 -2.56
N ASP A 24 -7.69 -20.30 -3.54
CA ASP A 24 -6.25 -20.35 -3.79
C ASP A 24 -5.72 -18.99 -4.30
N GLU A 25 -6.46 -18.34 -5.20
CA GLU A 25 -6.15 -16.99 -5.68
C GLU A 25 -6.17 -15.96 -4.54
N GLU A 26 -7.18 -16.01 -3.66
CA GLU A 26 -7.27 -15.14 -2.48
C GLU A 26 -6.06 -15.34 -1.57
N GLN A 27 -5.69 -16.60 -1.29
CA GLN A 27 -4.55 -16.92 -0.44
C GLN A 27 -3.25 -16.34 -1.01
N GLU A 28 -3.04 -16.42 -2.33
CA GLU A 28 -1.88 -15.85 -2.99
C GLU A 28 -1.83 -14.31 -2.83
N VAL A 29 -2.95 -13.63 -3.08
CA VAL A 29 -3.07 -12.19 -2.91
C VAL A 29 -2.80 -11.79 -1.45
N SER A 30 -3.40 -12.51 -0.51
CA SER A 30 -3.23 -12.29 0.94
C SER A 30 -1.78 -12.55 1.39
N TYR A 31 -1.08 -13.51 0.79
CA TYR A 31 0.35 -13.73 1.04
C TYR A 31 1.20 -12.55 0.57
N ARG A 32 1.01 -12.11 -0.68
CA ARG A 32 1.73 -10.95 -1.25
C ARG A 32 1.47 -9.68 -0.43
N ARG A 33 0.22 -9.45 -0.02
CA ARG A 33 -0.18 -8.33 0.84
C ARG A 33 0.58 -8.34 2.17
N ARG A 34 0.67 -9.49 2.84
CA ARG A 34 1.39 -9.63 4.12
C ARG A 34 2.88 -9.31 3.98
N ILE A 35 3.52 -9.78 2.91
CA ILE A 35 4.94 -9.46 2.64
C ILE A 35 5.13 -7.96 2.47
N LEU A 36 4.30 -7.31 1.67
CA LEU A 36 4.39 -5.87 1.43
C LEU A 36 4.18 -5.08 2.72
N HIS A 37 3.16 -5.42 3.50
CA HIS A 37 2.91 -4.79 4.80
C HIS A 37 4.11 -4.98 5.75
N GLY A 38 4.68 -6.18 5.83
CA GLY A 38 5.88 -6.43 6.65
C GLY A 38 7.06 -5.55 6.25
N LYS A 39 7.32 -5.38 4.94
CA LYS A 39 8.37 -4.46 4.44
C LYS A 39 8.06 -3.00 4.81
N ILE A 40 6.83 -2.57 4.62
CA ILE A 40 6.39 -1.21 4.97
C ILE A 40 6.58 -0.95 6.46
N ASP A 41 6.23 -1.91 7.32
CA ASP A 41 6.32 -1.75 8.76
C ASP A 41 7.78 -1.69 9.24
N ILE A 42 8.68 -2.49 8.65
CA ILE A 42 10.13 -2.37 8.89
C ILE A 42 10.64 -0.98 8.52
N LEU A 43 10.27 -0.48 7.34
CA LEU A 43 10.70 0.85 6.88
C LEU A 43 10.13 1.97 7.75
N ARG A 44 8.87 1.86 8.18
CA ARG A 44 8.25 2.80 9.12
C ARG A 44 8.97 2.80 10.47
N ALA A 45 9.27 1.63 11.02
CA ALA A 45 10.00 1.52 12.28
C ALA A 45 11.38 2.17 12.21
N GLU A 46 12.12 1.94 11.11
CA GLU A 46 13.42 2.56 10.89
C GLU A 46 13.32 4.08 10.68
N LEU A 47 12.31 4.56 9.96
CA LEU A 47 12.05 6.00 9.82
C LEU A 47 11.81 6.65 11.19
N VAL A 48 10.96 6.06 12.02
CA VAL A 48 10.69 6.55 13.38
C VAL A 48 11.97 6.55 14.23
N ASN A 49 12.79 5.50 14.15
CA ASN A 49 14.07 5.42 14.85
C ASN A 49 15.02 6.56 14.44
N ARG A 50 15.14 6.84 13.13
CA ARG A 50 15.96 7.94 12.61
C ARG A 50 15.48 9.31 13.08
N LEU A 51 14.17 9.55 13.04
CA LEU A 51 13.59 10.80 13.51
C LEU A 51 13.83 11.02 15.01
N ARG A 52 13.70 9.95 15.82
CA ARG A 52 14.05 10.00 17.25
C ARG A 52 15.51 10.33 17.48
N LYS A 53 16.43 9.67 16.77
CA LYS A 53 17.87 9.94 16.88
C LYS A 53 18.24 11.37 16.48
N LYS A 54 17.62 11.91 15.42
CA LYS A 54 17.79 13.31 15.02
C LYS A 54 17.36 14.27 16.13
N HIS A 55 16.19 14.02 16.71
CA HIS A 55 15.69 14.81 17.83
C HIS A 55 16.62 14.78 19.05
N GLU A 56 17.11 13.59 19.42
CA GLU A 56 18.06 13.40 20.54
C GLU A 56 19.40 14.10 20.27
N GLY A 57 19.80 14.23 19.00
CA GLY A 57 20.97 14.99 18.56
C GLY A 57 20.76 16.50 18.45
N GLY A 58 19.57 17.02 18.77
CA GLY A 58 19.24 18.44 18.68
C GLY A 58 18.90 18.93 17.27
N GLU A 59 18.72 18.02 16.30
CA GLU A 59 18.19 18.36 14.98
C GLU A 59 16.66 18.39 14.99
N ASP A 60 16.07 19.32 14.25
CA ASP A 60 14.61 19.41 14.09
C ASP A 60 14.06 18.17 13.36
N VAL A 61 13.03 17.56 13.94
CA VAL A 61 12.32 16.39 13.37
C VAL A 61 11.54 16.76 12.11
N ILE A 62 11.07 18.00 12.05
CA ILE A 62 10.38 18.61 10.91
C ILE A 62 11.15 19.87 10.56
N SER A 63 11.81 19.86 9.41
CA SER A 63 12.52 21.03 8.90
C SER A 63 11.55 22.01 8.21
N GLY A 64 11.96 23.27 8.05
CA GLY A 64 11.21 24.23 7.23
C GLY A 64 10.99 23.76 5.79
N ALA A 65 11.91 22.95 5.24
CA ALA A 65 11.76 22.33 3.92
C ALA A 65 10.67 21.25 3.88
N ASP A 66 10.41 20.55 5.00
CA ASP A 66 9.32 19.59 5.11
C ASP A 66 7.96 20.30 5.13
N VAL A 67 7.89 21.45 5.83
CA VAL A 67 6.70 22.31 5.85
C VAL A 67 6.40 22.84 4.44
N GLN A 68 7.43 23.35 3.75
CA GLN A 68 7.28 23.85 2.38
C GLN A 68 6.78 22.77 1.41
N ARG A 69 7.34 21.55 1.47
CA ARG A 69 6.87 20.41 0.66
C ARG A 69 5.42 20.05 0.96
N LEU A 70 5.02 20.03 2.23
CA LEU A 70 3.63 19.77 2.60
C LEU A 70 2.69 20.86 2.07
N THR A 71 3.10 22.13 2.13
CA THR A 71 2.36 23.25 1.52
C THR A 71 2.18 23.07 0.01
N ASP A 72 3.20 22.59 -0.70
CA ASP A 72 3.12 22.36 -2.15
C ASP A 72 2.25 21.15 -2.51
N ILE A 73 2.27 20.08 -1.71
CA ILE A 73 1.36 18.93 -1.85
C ILE A 73 -0.10 19.37 -1.64
N LEU A 74 -0.38 20.07 -0.54
CA LEU A 74 -1.74 20.52 -0.20
C LEU A 74 -2.29 21.56 -1.19
N ALA A 75 -1.40 22.33 -1.81
CA ALA A 75 -1.78 23.28 -2.86
C ALA A 75 -1.86 22.64 -4.27
N GLY A 76 -1.69 21.32 -4.39
CA GLY A 76 -1.79 20.60 -5.67
C GLY A 76 -0.64 20.84 -6.64
N ARG A 77 0.48 21.44 -6.20
CA ARG A 77 1.65 21.75 -7.03
C ARG A 77 2.65 20.58 -7.14
N ALA A 78 2.47 19.52 -6.37
CA ALA A 78 3.40 18.39 -6.30
C ALA A 78 3.29 17.38 -7.46
N GLN A 79 2.27 17.49 -8.33
CA GLN A 79 2.08 16.56 -9.46
C GLN A 79 2.87 16.93 -10.73
N SER A 80 3.56 18.08 -10.78
CA SER A 80 4.23 18.55 -12.00
C SER A 80 5.67 18.04 -12.20
N THR A 81 6.20 17.18 -11.33
CA THR A 81 7.63 16.76 -11.38
C THR A 81 7.86 15.29 -11.74
N THR A 82 6.87 14.57 -12.26
CA THR A 82 7.03 13.13 -12.60
C THR A 82 6.76 12.77 -14.07
N GLU A 83 6.37 13.71 -14.92
CA GLU A 83 6.35 13.51 -16.37
C GLU A 83 7.45 14.36 -17.03
N GLU A 84 8.67 13.83 -17.07
CA GLU A 84 9.70 14.10 -18.11
C GLU A 84 11.01 13.38 -17.70
N ALA A 85 11.14 12.11 -18.11
CA ALA A 85 12.41 11.43 -18.42
C ALA A 85 12.13 10.09 -19.12
#